data_AF-A0A2I0QL76-F1
#
_entry.id   AF-A0A2I0QL76-F1
#
_cell.length_a   1.000
_cell.length_b   1.000
_cell.length_c   1.000
_cell.angle_alpha   90.00
_cell.angle_beta   90.00
_cell.angle_gamma   90.00
#
_symmetry.space_group_name_H-M   'P 1'
#
loop_
_entity.id
_entity.type
_entity.pdbx_description
1 polymer ?
#
loop_
_entity_poly.entity_id
_entity_poly.type
_entity_poly.pdbx_seq_one_letter_code
_entity_poly.pdbx_strand_id
1 'polypeptide(L)' 'MPDRVFAINLLNKEGADERVIKHCIAVSKCAVEIAGKISKKKNIVIDLNLVETGGLLHDLGRSKTHSV' A
#
# COMPACT_ATOMS: atom_id res chain seq x y z
N MET A 1 2.29 13.69 -4.74
CA MET A 1 2.56 12.23 -4.65
C MET A 1 1.21 11.53 -4.66
N PRO A 2 1.05 10.35 -5.29
CA PRO A 2 -0.20 9.62 -5.24
C PRO A 2 -0.58 9.32 -3.78
N ASP A 3 -1.82 9.65 -3.43
CA ASP A 3 -2.38 9.45 -2.10
C ASP A 3 -3.16 8.13 -2.02
N ARG A 4 -3.65 7.81 -0.82
CA ARG A 4 -4.45 6.61 -0.55
C ARG A 4 -5.64 6.48 -1.49
N VAL A 5 -6.35 7.58 -1.77
CA VAL A 5 -7.56 7.57 -2.60
C VAL A 5 -7.20 7.25 -4.04
N PHE A 6 -6.17 7.89 -4.58
CA PHE A 6 -5.65 7.59 -5.89
C PHE A 6 -5.23 6.12 -6.01
N ALA A 7 -4.50 5.58 -5.02
CA ALA A 7 -4.02 4.20 -5.05
C ALA A 7 -5.18 3.18 -5.06
N ILE A 8 -6.20 3.40 -4.23
CA ILE A 8 -7.39 2.52 -4.19
C ILE A 8 -8.17 2.62 -5.50
N ASN A 9 -8.36 3.83 -6.06
CA ASN A 9 -9.04 4.02 -7.33
C ASN A 9 -8.30 3.34 -8.48
N LEU A 10 -6.96 3.37 -8.46
CA LEU A 10 -6.14 2.70 -9.46
C LEU A 10 -6.29 1.17 -9.38
N LEU A 11 -6.25 0.57 -8.18
CA LEU A 11 -6.48 -0.87 -8.00
C LEU A 11 -7.85 -1.31 -8.55
N ASN A 12 -8.91 -0.53 -8.28
CA ASN A 12 -10.24 -0.79 -8.81
C ASN A 12 -10.27 -0.66 -10.34
N LYS A 13 -9.65 0.38 -10.88
CA LYS A 13 -9.58 0.64 -12.33
C LYS A 13 -8.86 -0.49 -13.08
N GLU A 14 -7.80 -1.05 -12.51
CA GLU A 14 -7.05 -2.16 -13.11
C GLU A 14 -7.74 -3.53 -12.91
N GLY A 15 -8.93 -3.56 -12.29
CA GLY A 15 -9.72 -4.79 -12.13
C GLY A 15 -9.21 -5.72 -11.03
N ALA A 16 -8.49 -5.20 -10.03
CA ALA A 16 -8.07 -6.00 -8.89
C ALA A 16 -9.28 -6.56 -8.13
N ASP A 17 -9.23 -7.87 -7.82
CA ASP A 17 -10.24 -8.54 -6.99
C ASP A 17 -10.34 -7.83 -5.62
N GLU A 18 -11.56 -7.72 -5.08
CA GLU A 18 -11.82 -7.10 -3.78
C GLU A 18 -10.96 -7.72 -2.65
N ARG A 19 -10.65 -9.02 -2.76
CA ARG A 19 -9.73 -9.72 -1.84
C ARG A 19 -8.31 -9.19 -1.92
N VAL A 20 -7.82 -8.86 -3.12
CA VAL A 20 -6.49 -8.24 -3.33
C VAL A 20 -6.49 -6.82 -2.77
N ILE A 21 -7.55 -6.04 -3.01
CA ILE A 21 -7.67 -4.68 -2.45
C ILE A 21 -7.64 -4.72 -0.92
N LYS A 22 -8.42 -5.61 -0.30
CA LYS A 22 -8.41 -5.82 1.16
C LYS A 22 -7.03 -6.26 1.67
N HIS A 23 -6.36 -7.15 0.94
CA HIS A 23 -4.99 -7.57 1.25
C HIS A 23 -4.01 -6.38 1.24
N CYS A 24 -3.99 -5.60 0.16
CA CYS A 24 -3.15 -4.41 0.02
C CYS A 24 -3.41 -3.39 1.15
N ILE A 25 -4.67 -3.17 1.51
CA ILE A 25 -5.03 -2.28 2.62
C ILE A 25 -4.49 -2.80 3.97
N ALA A 26 -4.60 -4.11 4.24
CA ALA A 26 -4.11 -4.70 5.47
C ALA A 26 -2.58 -4.62 5.57
N VAL A 27 -1.87 -4.94 4.49
CA VAL A 27 -0.39 -4.85 4.40
C VAL A 27 0.06 -3.40 4.55
N SER A 28 -0.57 -2.46 3.85
CA SER A 28 -0.27 -1.04 3.93
C SER A 28 -0.41 -0.49 5.35
N LYS A 29 -1.49 -0.85 6.07
CA LYS A 29 -1.67 -0.48 7.48
C LYS A 29 -0.55 -1.02 8.37
N CYS A 30 -0.21 -2.30 8.22
CA CYS A 30 0.88 -2.92 8.97
C CYS A 30 2.23 -2.23 8.70
N ALA A 31 2.51 -1.90 7.44
CA ALA A 31 3.73 -1.20 7.04
C ALA A 31 3.82 0.20 7.67
N VAL A 32 2.72 0.98 7.66
CA VAL A 32 2.65 2.31 8.29
C VAL A 32 2.86 2.22 9.80
N GLU A 33 2.28 1.22 10.48
CA GLU A 33 2.50 1.02 11.90
C GLU A 33 3.96 0.71 12.24
N ILE A 34 4.61 -0.16 11.46
CA ILE A 34 6.02 -0.49 11.62
C ILE A 34 6.89 0.76 11.37
N ALA A 35 6.64 1.48 10.28
CA ALA A 35 7.33 2.72 9.94
C ALA A 35 7.18 3.78 11.05
N GLY A 36 5.96 3.99 11.56
CA GLY A 36 5.71 4.91 12.67
C GLY A 36 6.47 4.54 13.95
N LYS A 37 6.55 3.25 14.28
CA LYS A 37 7.35 2.77 15.42
C LYS A 37 8.85 3.00 15.21
N ILE A 38 9.37 2.75 14.01
CA ILE A 38 10.79 2.97 13.67
C ILE A 38 11.13 4.46 13.71
N SER A 39 10.30 5.30 13.09
CA SER A 39 10.48 6.75 13.05
C SER A 39 10.61 7.32 14.46
N LYS A 40 9.71 6.93 15.36
CA LYS A 40 9.75 7.31 16.79
C LYS A 40 10.97 6.75 17.52
N LYS A 41 11.28 5.47 17.35
CA LYS A 41 12.36 4.80 18.10
C LYS A 41 13.76 5.27 17.70
N LYS A 42 13.98 5.55 16.41
CA LYS A 42 15.29 5.92 15.86
C LYS A 42 15.46 7.42 15.62
N ASN A 43 14.43 8.22 15.93
CA ASN A 43 14.37 9.66 15.64
C ASN A 43 14.71 9.98 14.18
N ILE A 44 14.19 9.16 13.26
CA ILE A 44 14.35 9.35 11.82
C ILE A 44 13.02 9.78 11.20
N VAL A 45 13.08 10.68 10.22
CA VAL A 45 11.90 11.10 9.47
C VAL A 45 11.62 10.03 8.40
N ILE A 46 10.44 9.41 8.50
CA ILE A 46 9.94 8.48 7.48
C ILE A 46 8.69 9.07 6.87
N ASP A 47 8.62 9.11 5.54
CA ASP A 47 7.43 9.51 4.82
C ASP A 47 6.38 8.39 4.89
N LEU A 48 5.44 8.54 5.83
CA LEU A 48 4.37 7.57 6.03
C LEU A 48 3.38 7.50 4.85
N ASN A 49 3.23 8.59 4.08
CA ASN A 49 2.39 8.58 2.89
C ASN A 49 3.04 7.74 1.78
N LEU A 50 4.37 7.81 1.64
CA LEU A 50 5.11 6.96 0.71
C LEU A 50 5.00 5.48 1.09
N VAL A 51 5.12 5.17 2.38
CA VAL A 51 4.94 3.80 2.90
C VAL A 51 3.53 3.30 2.64
N GLU A 52 2.51 4.13 2.91
CA GLU A 52 1.11 3.76 2.70
C GLU A 52 0.84 3.46 1.21
N THR A 53 1.20 4.38 0.33
CA THR A 53 0.99 4.25 -1.11
C THR A 53 1.78 3.09 -1.72
N GLY A 54 3.02 2.88 -1.28
CA GLY A 54 3.83 1.73 -1.69
C GLY A 54 3.19 0.40 -1.29
N GLY A 55 2.67 0.30 -0.05
CA GLY A 55 1.95 -0.88 0.41
C GLY A 55 0.62 -1.13 -0.33
N LEU A 56 -0.08 -0.08 -0.75
CA LEU A 56 -1.33 -0.22 -1.51
C LEU A 56 -1.07 -0.72 -2.94
N LEU A 57 -0.01 -0.26 -3.59
CA LEU A 57 0.26 -0.53 -5.00
C LEU A 57 1.20 -1.71 -5.27
N HIS A 58 1.78 -2.32 -4.22
CA HIS A 58 2.79 -3.38 -4.38
C HIS A 58 2.33 -4.56 -5.25
N ASP A 59 1.03 -4.88 -5.19
CA ASP A 59 0.42 -6.02 -5.88
C ASP A 59 -0.35 -5.62 -7.16
N LEU A 60 -0.23 -4.36 -7.61
CA LEU A 60 -0.92 -3.87 -8.80
C LEU A 60 -0.65 -4.74 -10.04
N GLY A 61 0.57 -5.27 -10.20
CA GLY A 61 0.94 -6.14 -11.32
C GLY A 61 0.17 -7.47 -11.37
N ARG A 62 -0.26 -7.99 -10.21
CA ARG A 62 -1.03 -9.25 -10.12
C ARG A 62 -2.44 -9.13 -10.70
N SER A 63 -2.95 -7.91 -10.86
CA SER A 63 -4.26 -7.66 -11.47
C SER A 63 -4.32 -8.03 -12.96
N LYS A 64 -3.19 -7.93 -13.68
CA LYS A 64 -3.13 -8.19 -15.14
C LYS A 64 -2.60 -9.56 -15.51
N THR A 65 -1.61 -10.06 -14.77
CA THR A 65 -1.02 -11.37 -15.02
C THR A 65 -1.49 -12.32 -13.93
N HIS A 66 -2.49 -13.13 -14.25
CA HIS A 66 -2.86 -14.30 -13.44
C HIS A 66 -1.69 -15.29 -13.43
N SER A 67 -0.71 -15.12 -12.55
CA SER A 67 0.24 -16.16 -12.17
C SER A 67 0.91 -15.76 -10.86
N VAL A 68 0.77 -16.60 -9.84
CA VAL A 68 1.76 -16.76 -8.77
C VAL A 68 2.71 -17.86 -9.23
#